data_AF-A0A1G5GCR6-F1
#
_entry.id   AF-A0A1G5GCR6-F1
#
_cell.length_a   1.000
_cell.length_b   1.000
_cell.length_c   1.000
_cell.angle_alpha   90.00
_cell.angle_beta   90.00
_cell.angle_gamma   90.00
#
_symmetry.space_group_name_H-M   'P 1'
#
loop_
_entity.id
_entity.type
_entity.pdbx_description
1 polymer ?
#
loop_
_entity_poly.entity_id
_entity_poly.type
_entity_poly.pdbx_seq_one_letter_code
_entity_poly.pdbx_strand_id
1 'polypeptide(L)'
;MSVKRTFALFAAFIVMAVTVTTESIGIVAAGASSDTTVYVTKTGDCYHSKDCNSLRKSCVSITLQEAIDDGYKPCKRCYPVALDTVPLTSEAEEEIEALKTYKGNTKEFNAYTYYINNVDLQIEIGPDGDALLEHFIEQGLEQERIAKEEKRR
;
A
#
# COMPACT_ATOMS: atom_id res chain seq x y z
N MET A 1 -38.14 -27.29 68.00
CA MET A 1 -39.43 -26.61 68.16
C MET A 1 -39.41 -25.28 67.42
N SER A 2 -40.46 -25.04 66.63
CA SER A 2 -40.93 -23.77 66.07
C SER A 2 -40.12 -23.07 64.97
N VAL A 3 -40.47 -23.51 63.76
CA VAL A 3 -40.54 -22.77 62.50
C VAL A 3 -41.11 -21.35 62.69
N LYS A 4 -40.51 -20.35 62.03
CA LYS A 4 -41.24 -19.18 61.51
C LYS A 4 -40.75 -18.87 60.10
N ARG A 5 -41.55 -19.27 59.12
CA ARG A 5 -41.47 -18.89 57.71
C ARG A 5 -42.13 -17.52 57.57
N THR A 6 -41.45 -16.56 56.96
CA THR A 6 -42.09 -15.42 56.31
C THR A 6 -41.44 -15.19 54.96
N PHE A 7 -42.21 -15.52 53.92
CA PHE A 7 -41.95 -15.24 52.51
C PHE A 7 -42.05 -13.73 52.26
N ALA A 8 -41.03 -13.17 51.62
CA ALA A 8 -41.11 -11.96 50.79
C ALA A 8 -39.89 -12.02 49.86
N LEU A 9 -39.98 -12.66 48.70
CA LEU A 9 -40.31 -12.03 47.42
C LEU A 9 -39.64 -10.64 47.27
N PHE A 10 -38.35 -10.62 46.96
CA PHE A 10 -37.78 -9.59 46.10
C PHE A 10 -37.02 -10.24 44.97
N ALA A 11 -37.67 -10.18 43.82
CA ALA A 11 -37.13 -10.49 42.52
C ALA A 11 -35.83 -9.72 42.29
N ALA A 12 -34.75 -10.44 42.05
CA ALA A 12 -33.64 -9.96 41.25
C ALA A 12 -33.07 -11.19 40.54
N PHE A 13 -33.83 -11.63 39.54
CA PHE A 13 -33.39 -12.52 38.49
C PHE A 13 -32.26 -11.76 37.78
N ILE A 14 -31.02 -11.91 38.26
CA ILE A 14 -29.84 -11.37 37.58
C ILE A 14 -29.69 -12.23 36.33
N VAL A 15 -30.37 -11.78 35.28
CA VAL A 15 -30.22 -12.19 33.90
C VAL A 15 -28.77 -11.93 33.55
N MET A 16 -27.90 -12.92 33.75
CA MET A 16 -26.57 -12.96 33.15
C MET A 16 -26.75 -13.37 31.68
N ALA A 17 -27.46 -12.53 30.92
CA ALA A 17 -27.40 -12.55 29.48
C ALA A 17 -26.08 -11.89 29.12
N VAL A 18 -25.05 -12.72 28.96
CA VAL A 18 -23.86 -12.33 28.18
C VAL A 18 -24.39 -12.11 26.76
N THR A 19 -24.79 -10.88 26.48
CA THR A 19 -25.06 -10.41 25.13
C THR A 19 -23.72 -10.38 24.43
N VAL A 20 -23.42 -11.46 23.70
CA VAL A 20 -22.37 -11.47 22.69
C VAL A 20 -22.81 -10.42 21.67
N THR A 21 -22.34 -9.20 21.84
CA THR A 21 -22.50 -8.12 20.86
C THR A 21 -21.63 -8.50 19.68
N THR A 22 -22.24 -9.12 18.68
CA THR A 22 -21.69 -9.20 17.34
C THR A 22 -21.64 -7.79 16.79
N GLU A 23 -20.57 -7.07 17.09
CA GLU A 23 -20.26 -5.84 16.40
C GLU A 23 -19.78 -6.25 15.00
N SER A 24 -20.61 -5.89 14.02
CA SER A 24 -20.25 -5.93 12.61
C SER A 24 -19.03 -5.04 12.42
N ILE A 25 -17.87 -5.66 12.20
CA ILE A 25 -16.70 -4.98 11.66
C ILE A 25 -17.12 -4.45 10.29
N GLY A 26 -17.48 -3.17 10.24
CA GLY A 26 -17.62 -2.44 9.01
C GLY A 26 -16.24 -2.38 8.37
N ILE A 27 -16.02 -3.27 7.40
CA ILE A 27 -14.91 -3.13 6.45
C ILE A 27 -15.21 -1.87 5.66
N VAL A 28 -14.70 -0.73 6.13
CA VAL A 28 -14.46 0.41 5.27
C VAL A 28 -13.33 0.00 4.34
N ALA A 29 -13.70 -0.62 3.22
CA ALA A 29 -12.82 -0.72 2.08
C ALA A 29 -12.58 0.72 1.62
N ALA A 30 -11.50 1.33 2.12
CA ALA A 30 -10.85 2.45 1.46
C ALA A 30 -10.21 1.93 0.17
N GLY A 31 -11.06 1.48 -0.77
CA GLY A 31 -10.68 1.06 -2.11
C GLY A 31 -10.53 2.30 -2.99
N ALA A 32 -9.54 3.14 -2.69
CA ALA A 32 -9.15 4.25 -3.54
C ALA A 32 -7.78 3.95 -4.14
N SER A 33 -7.70 2.91 -4.98
CA SER A 33 -6.51 2.66 -5.81
C SER A 33 -6.77 1.84 -7.09
N SER A 34 -8.00 1.38 -7.30
CA SER A 34 -8.36 0.50 -8.43
C SER A 34 -8.73 1.24 -9.73
N ASP A 35 -8.73 2.57 -9.77
CA ASP A 35 -9.13 3.34 -10.96
C ASP A 35 -7.93 3.90 -11.76
N THR A 36 -6.71 3.80 -11.21
CA THR A 36 -5.52 4.30 -11.89
C THR A 36 -5.24 3.46 -13.14
N THR A 37 -5.39 4.05 -14.32
CA THR A 37 -5.14 3.37 -15.58
C THR A 37 -3.64 3.36 -15.89
N VAL A 38 -3.06 2.17 -16.02
CA VAL A 38 -1.69 1.95 -16.50
C VAL A 38 -1.69 1.19 -17.81
N TYR A 39 -0.53 1.10 -18.46
CA TYR A 39 -0.42 0.51 -19.79
C TYR A 39 0.56 -0.65 -19.81
N VAL A 40 0.15 -1.79 -20.35
CA VAL A 40 1.02 -2.96 -20.55
C VAL A 40 1.24 -3.25 -22.02
N THR A 41 2.29 -4.00 -22.32
CA THR A 41 2.53 -4.57 -23.65
C THR A 41 2.02 -6.01 -23.70
N LYS A 42 1.66 -6.50 -24.89
CA LYS A 42 1.09 -7.86 -25.04
C LYS A 42 2.03 -8.99 -24.62
N THR A 43 3.34 -8.74 -24.61
CA THR A 43 4.38 -9.75 -24.39
C THR A 43 5.37 -9.37 -23.31
N GLY A 44 5.22 -8.18 -22.72
CA GLY A 44 6.12 -7.71 -21.67
C GLY A 44 5.61 -8.11 -20.29
N ASP A 45 6.49 -8.00 -19.32
CA ASP A 45 6.29 -8.27 -17.90
C ASP A 45 6.25 -6.98 -17.07
N CYS A 46 6.17 -5.83 -17.75
CA CYS A 46 6.14 -4.52 -17.11
C CYS A 46 4.87 -3.72 -17.44
N TYR A 47 4.41 -2.90 -16.50
CA TYR A 47 3.48 -1.81 -16.76
C TYR A 47 4.22 -0.48 -16.98
N HIS A 48 3.56 0.43 -17.67
CA HIS A 48 4.14 1.63 -18.27
C HIS A 48 3.22 2.84 -18.10
N SER A 49 3.80 4.05 -18.18
CA SER A 49 3.05 5.28 -18.38
C SER A 49 2.68 5.42 -19.87
N LYS A 50 1.66 6.24 -20.15
CA LYS A 50 1.08 6.40 -21.49
C LYS A 50 2.11 6.72 -22.58
N ASP A 51 3.13 7.49 -22.24
CA ASP A 51 4.14 8.00 -23.18
C ASP A 51 5.38 7.09 -23.29
N CYS A 52 5.35 5.89 -22.70
CA CYS A 52 6.49 5.00 -22.76
C CYS A 52 6.76 4.48 -24.18
N ASN A 53 8.01 4.63 -24.63
CA ASN A 53 8.45 4.16 -25.95
C ASN A 53 8.22 2.66 -26.20
N SER A 54 8.14 1.85 -25.14
CA SER A 54 7.87 0.41 -25.22
C SER A 54 6.46 0.10 -25.74
N LEU A 55 5.51 1.03 -25.59
CA LEU A 55 4.11 0.85 -26.00
C LEU A 55 3.86 1.04 -27.50
N ARG A 56 4.87 1.46 -28.29
CA ARG A 56 4.74 1.73 -29.74
C ARG A 56 4.18 0.57 -30.54
N LYS A 57 4.46 -0.67 -30.13
CA LYS A 57 4.03 -1.89 -30.84
C LYS A 57 2.75 -2.50 -30.27
N SER A 58 2.45 -2.23 -28.99
CA SER A 58 1.26 -2.71 -28.31
C SER A 58 0.99 -1.86 -27.09
N CYS A 59 -0.26 -1.46 -26.91
CA CYS A 59 -0.71 -0.69 -25.78
C CYS A 59 -2.04 -1.28 -25.32
N VAL A 60 -2.07 -1.85 -24.12
CA VAL A 60 -3.27 -2.34 -23.46
C VAL A 60 -3.41 -1.57 -22.16
N SER A 61 -4.52 -0.87 -21.99
CA SER A 61 -4.85 -0.20 -20.73
C SER A 61 -5.46 -1.21 -19.77
N ILE A 62 -4.90 -1.30 -18.58
CA ILE A 62 -5.43 -2.08 -17.45
C ILE A 62 -5.38 -1.19 -16.21
N THR A 63 -6.04 -1.60 -15.13
CA THR A 63 -5.89 -0.90 -13.85
C THR A 63 -4.55 -1.22 -13.22
N LEU A 64 -4.04 -0.29 -12.41
CA LEU A 64 -2.80 -0.48 -11.66
C LEU A 64 -2.89 -1.70 -10.73
N GLN A 65 -4.04 -1.87 -10.07
CA GLN A 65 -4.26 -3.01 -9.19
C GLN A 65 -4.20 -4.33 -9.98
N GLU A 66 -4.90 -4.43 -11.11
CA GLU A 66 -4.81 -5.61 -11.98
C GLU A 66 -3.37 -5.87 -12.44
N ALA A 67 -2.60 -4.82 -12.77
CA ALA A 67 -1.20 -4.99 -13.15
C ALA A 67 -0.35 -5.59 -12.02
N ILE A 68 -0.56 -5.13 -10.78
CA ILE A 68 0.16 -5.65 -9.61
C ILE A 68 -0.28 -7.08 -9.29
N ASP A 69 -1.58 -7.35 -9.31
CA ASP A 69 -2.16 -8.67 -9.04
C ASP A 69 -1.69 -9.71 -10.08
N ASP A 70 -1.54 -9.31 -11.33
CA ASP A 70 -1.00 -10.13 -12.42
C ASP A 70 0.54 -10.25 -12.40
N GLY A 71 1.21 -9.59 -11.45
CA GLY A 71 2.67 -9.66 -11.26
C GLY A 71 3.49 -8.82 -12.23
N TYR A 72 2.89 -7.83 -12.89
CA TYR A 72 3.63 -6.88 -13.71
C TYR A 72 4.48 -5.96 -12.83
N LYS A 73 5.73 -5.76 -13.23
CA LYS A 73 6.64 -4.84 -12.54
C LYS A 73 6.64 -3.44 -13.17
N PRO A 74 6.97 -2.37 -12.44
CA PRO A 74 7.07 -1.05 -13.05
C PRO A 74 8.22 -0.99 -14.06
N CYS A 75 7.96 -0.32 -15.18
CA CYS A 75 9.00 -0.11 -16.17
C CYS A 75 10.06 0.88 -15.66
N LYS A 76 11.28 0.38 -15.46
CA LYS A 76 12.48 1.16 -15.10
C LYS A 76 12.85 2.30 -16.05
N ARG A 77 12.23 2.40 -17.24
CA ARG A 77 12.53 3.48 -18.20
C ARG A 77 11.59 4.65 -18.00
N CYS A 78 10.30 4.37 -17.96
CA CYS A 78 9.30 5.42 -17.83
C CYS A 78 8.96 5.73 -16.38
N TYR A 79 9.48 4.94 -15.42
CA TYR A 79 9.20 5.04 -13.97
C TYR A 79 7.76 5.46 -13.78
N PRO A 80 6.79 4.59 -14.10
CA PRO A 80 5.38 4.92 -14.02
C PRO A 80 5.04 5.18 -12.55
N VAL A 81 5.26 6.41 -12.11
CA VAL A 81 4.64 6.97 -10.93
C VAL A 81 3.14 6.83 -11.15
N ALA A 82 2.41 6.47 -10.10
CA ALA A 82 0.96 6.59 -10.11
C ALA A 82 0.62 8.09 -10.16
N LEU A 83 0.77 8.69 -11.35
CA LEU A 83 0.89 10.12 -11.59
C LEU A 83 -0.39 10.90 -11.27
N ASP A 84 -1.48 10.22 -10.93
CA ASP A 84 -2.77 10.85 -10.68
C ASP A 84 -3.32 10.62 -9.26
N THR A 85 -2.67 9.80 -8.41
CA THR A 85 -3.19 9.46 -7.06
C THR A 85 -2.48 10.16 -5.90
N VAL A 86 -1.26 10.65 -6.10
CA VAL A 86 -0.61 11.51 -5.10
C VAL A 86 -0.91 12.95 -5.51
N PRO A 87 -1.48 13.79 -4.61
CA PRO A 87 -1.75 15.18 -4.95
C PRO A 87 -0.48 15.82 -5.50
N LEU A 88 -0.58 16.44 -6.68
CA LEU A 88 0.41 17.37 -7.27
C LEU A 88 0.56 18.64 -6.41
N THR A 89 0.49 18.50 -5.09
CA THR A 89 0.87 19.54 -4.16
C THR A 89 2.39 19.61 -4.19
N SER A 90 2.91 20.82 -4.31
CA SER A 90 4.35 21.10 -4.27
C SER A 90 5.03 20.48 -3.04
N GLU A 91 4.27 20.27 -1.96
CA GLU A 91 4.72 19.63 -0.72
C GLU A 91 5.12 18.16 -0.94
N ALA A 92 4.30 17.37 -1.67
CA ALA A 92 4.59 15.97 -1.93
C ALA A 92 5.79 15.81 -2.88
N GLU A 93 5.93 16.69 -3.87
CA GLU A 93 7.10 16.69 -4.76
C GLU A 93 8.39 17.00 -4.00
N GLU A 94 8.36 17.93 -3.05
CA GLU A 94 9.51 18.27 -2.20
C GLU A 94 9.93 17.08 -1.31
N GLU A 95 8.97 16.35 -0.73
CA GLU A 95 9.24 15.15 0.07
C GLU A 95 9.85 14.02 -0.79
N ILE A 96 9.30 13.78 -1.98
CA ILE A 96 9.84 12.80 -2.93
C ILE A 96 11.28 13.15 -3.31
N GLU A 97 11.56 14.43 -3.55
CA GLU A 97 12.91 14.88 -3.89
C GLU A 97 13.88 14.72 -2.70
N ALA A 98 13.41 14.98 -1.47
CA ALA A 98 14.19 14.78 -0.25
C ALA A 98 14.62 13.32 -0.04
N LEU A 99 13.87 12.33 -0.58
CA LEU A 99 14.26 10.92 -0.54
C LEU A 99 15.60 10.63 -1.22
N LYS A 100 16.03 11.45 -2.19
CA LYS A 100 17.32 11.27 -2.87
C LYS A 100 18.51 11.45 -1.93
N THR A 101 18.37 12.31 -0.93
CA THR A 101 19.41 12.63 0.05
C THR A 101 19.06 12.13 1.46
N TYR A 102 18.05 11.27 1.57
CA TYR A 102 17.63 10.67 2.84
C TYR A 102 18.80 10.03 3.60
N LYS A 103 18.88 10.32 4.91
CA LYS A 103 19.99 9.92 5.81
C LYS A 103 20.25 8.41 5.84
N GLY A 104 19.21 7.58 5.62
CA GLY A 104 19.31 6.12 5.64
C GLY A 104 19.68 5.51 4.29
N ASN A 105 19.94 6.32 3.25
CA ASN A 105 20.43 5.81 1.97
C ASN A 105 21.83 5.17 2.14
N THR A 106 21.96 3.95 1.62
CA THR A 106 23.16 3.10 1.62
C THR A 106 23.43 2.59 0.20
N LYS A 107 24.37 1.64 0.03
CA LYS A 107 24.62 1.02 -1.28
C LYS A 107 23.52 0.01 -1.63
N GLU A 108 22.89 -0.54 -0.61
CA GLU A 108 21.88 -1.60 -0.67
C GLU A 108 20.46 -1.01 -0.73
N PHE A 109 20.26 0.17 -0.13
CA PHE A 109 18.97 0.84 -0.04
C PHE A 109 19.06 2.33 -0.42
N ASN A 110 18.16 2.80 -1.27
CA ASN A 110 17.98 4.18 -1.67
C ASN A 110 16.47 4.45 -1.63
N ALA A 111 16.01 5.27 -0.68
CA ALA A 111 14.59 5.49 -0.42
C ALA A 111 13.85 6.00 -1.65
N TYR A 112 14.46 6.92 -2.42
CA TYR A 112 13.88 7.40 -3.67
C TYR A 112 13.68 6.27 -4.67
N THR A 113 14.70 5.43 -4.87
CA THR A 113 14.63 4.29 -5.80
C THR A 113 13.62 3.24 -5.34
N TYR A 114 13.54 3.01 -4.04
CA TYR A 114 12.57 2.09 -3.46
C TYR A 114 11.14 2.60 -3.64
N TYR A 115 10.90 3.88 -3.35
CA TYR A 115 9.61 4.54 -3.52
C TYR A 115 9.12 4.52 -4.99
N ILE A 116 9.94 4.98 -5.93
CA ILE A 116 9.51 5.10 -7.33
C ILE A 116 9.29 3.75 -8.04
N ASN A 117 9.91 2.67 -7.52
CA ASN A 117 9.81 1.34 -8.11
C ASN A 117 8.75 0.46 -7.46
N ASN A 118 8.08 0.93 -6.40
CA ASN A 118 7.07 0.15 -5.70
C ASN A 118 5.85 1.04 -5.50
N VAL A 119 4.93 0.95 -6.44
CA VAL A 119 3.76 1.83 -6.48
C VAL A 119 2.82 1.58 -5.31
N ASP A 120 2.73 0.36 -4.82
CA ASP A 120 2.05 0.03 -3.56
C ASP A 120 2.56 0.87 -2.39
N LEU A 121 3.87 1.12 -2.31
CA LEU A 121 4.44 1.98 -1.27
C LEU A 121 4.10 3.46 -1.48
N GLN A 122 3.89 3.89 -2.72
CA GLN A 122 3.43 5.26 -3.02
C GLN A 122 2.01 5.49 -2.50
N ILE A 123 1.19 4.44 -2.48
CA ILE A 123 -0.21 4.49 -2.03
C ILE A 123 -0.31 4.31 -0.51
N GLU A 124 0.39 3.31 0.03
CA GLU A 124 0.23 2.90 1.43
C GLU A 124 1.14 3.67 2.41
N ILE A 125 2.37 3.98 1.99
CA ILE A 125 3.39 4.61 2.86
C ILE A 125 3.57 6.09 2.53
N GLY A 126 3.59 6.45 1.25
CA GLY A 126 3.97 7.79 0.80
C GLY A 126 5.50 8.04 0.89
N PRO A 127 5.97 9.27 0.63
CA PRO A 127 7.39 9.59 0.53
C PRO A 127 8.07 9.75 1.90
N ASP A 128 7.84 8.81 2.82
CA ASP A 128 8.48 8.78 4.14
C ASP A 128 9.71 7.86 4.11
N GLY A 129 10.91 8.46 4.16
CA GLY A 129 12.16 7.71 4.09
C GLY A 129 12.38 6.73 5.25
N ASP A 130 11.91 7.05 6.46
CA ASP A 130 12.07 6.17 7.63
C ASP A 130 11.12 4.95 7.50
N ALA A 131 9.86 5.17 7.10
CA ALA A 131 8.90 4.08 6.88
C ALA A 131 9.25 3.20 5.67
N LEU A 132 9.79 3.78 4.60
CA LEU A 132 10.29 3.02 3.43
C LEU A 132 11.47 2.12 3.80
N LEU A 133 12.37 2.59 4.67
CA LEU A 133 13.48 1.78 5.16
C LEU A 133 12.99 0.63 6.05
N GLU A 134 12.04 0.89 6.93
CA GLU A 134 11.39 -0.13 7.78
C GLU A 134 10.73 -1.21 6.92
N HIS A 135 9.88 -0.81 5.96
CA HIS A 135 9.25 -1.75 5.04
C HIS A 135 10.27 -2.57 4.23
N PHE A 136 11.37 -1.95 3.78
CA PHE A 136 12.43 -2.67 3.08
C PHE A 136 13.07 -3.76 3.94
N ILE A 137 13.37 -3.45 5.21
CA ILE A 137 13.99 -4.38 6.15
C ILE A 137 13.04 -5.54 6.49
N GLU A 138 11.76 -5.26 6.71
CA GLU A 138 10.79 -6.26 7.16
C GLU A 138 10.25 -7.14 6.02
N GLN A 139 10.01 -6.55 4.84
CA GLN A 139 9.29 -7.22 3.75
C GLN A 139 10.03 -7.17 2.43
N GLY A 140 10.69 -6.04 2.12
CA GLY A 140 11.33 -5.82 0.83
C GLY A 140 12.45 -6.82 0.52
N LEU A 141 13.21 -7.23 1.52
CA LEU A 141 14.29 -8.22 1.39
C LEU A 141 13.76 -9.62 1.04
N GLU A 142 12.67 -10.05 1.68
CA GLU A 142 12.04 -11.35 1.40
C GLU A 142 11.38 -11.39 0.02
N GLN A 143 10.79 -10.27 -0.40
CA GLN A 143 10.18 -10.11 -1.72
C GLN A 143 11.20 -9.82 -2.84
N GLU A 144 12.50 -9.79 -2.53
CA GLU A 144 13.60 -9.46 -3.45
C GLU A 144 13.39 -8.14 -4.21
N ARG A 145 12.75 -7.16 -3.55
CA ARG A 145 12.43 -5.86 -4.17
C ARG A 145 13.70 -5.05 -4.46
N ILE A 146 13.66 -4.29 -5.55
CA ILE A 146 14.79 -3.45 -5.98
C ILE A 146 14.79 -2.14 -5.20
N ALA A 147 15.77 -1.98 -4.31
CA ALA A 147 15.94 -0.76 -3.51
C ALA A 147 17.26 0.00 -3.77
N LYS A 148 18.13 -0.45 -4.68
CA LYS A 148 19.46 0.17 -4.89
C LYS A 148 19.48 1.15 -6.05
N GLU A 149 20.31 2.19 -5.95
CA GLU A 149 20.55 3.14 -7.05
C GLU A 149 21.32 2.43 -8.20
N GLU A 150 20.68 2.24 -9.35
CA GLU A 150 21.37 1.78 -10.56
C GLU A 150 22.13 2.97 -11.17
N LYS A 151 23.46 2.99 -11.03
CA LYS A 151 24.33 3.95 -11.76
C LYS A 151 24.00 3.89 -13.25
N ARG A 152 23.33 4.92 -13.76
CA ARG A 152 23.12 5.10 -15.21
C ARG A 152 24.50 5.20 -15.87
N ARG A 153 24.84 4.21 -16.69
CA ARG A 153 26.00 4.24 -17.60
C ARG A 153 25.65 5.02 -18.86
#